data_AF-D8PVM4-F1
#
_entry.id   AF-D8PVM4-F1
#
_cell.length_a   1.000
_cell.length_b   1.000
_cell.length_c   1.000
_cell.angle_alpha   90.00
_cell.angle_beta   90.00
_cell.angle_gamma   90.00
#
_symmetry.space_group_name_H-M   'P 1'
#
loop_
_entity.id
_entity.type
_entity.pdbx_description
1 polymer ?
#
loop_
_entity_poly.entity_id
_entity_poly.type
_entity_poly.pdbx_seq_one_letter_code
_entity_poly.pdbx_strand_id
1 'polypeptide(L)'
;MSFPYNGAYFTFRLDPEASLQDLEDDEVTLAARRITPKVYVACTTQTIGVPQLPPFYETAYMALVQQGLPPDKPEEFLESRMCVPIRPNTQHPDGRRAAHCCHPLPWDGCYHVALHHTRVRIKTEIRPVDPPHSLGPGESVALNAVLEDDERRRECLRDCAARGVAPPPASLGEMALSAIKLANSEVSDIPYWQVRAAELLAEDLADPSDEDDDCYMILDENWKPSNPYSRASSYSGDGSYAASGPASTHSGDGAQDDDATPASDDVADVTNDILAAINYQSDLRDVSPVIVPLSYDLSTLDAPPSPTGFMEELEAIRRIRLEYEERVRRLKVEVRRRDDEYMAGIEARRTESASVQALSVPIAPSMPTRESKWSITTGFVPIANKLKSRLDSVSAPKVLLVVKRITIKGQTKETQGVDAFVRLEAQEALGP
;
A
#
# COMPACT_ATOMS: atom_id res chain seq x y z
N MET A 1 -1.92 22.08 3.16
CA MET A 1 -0.85 21.09 3.37
C MET A 1 -1.48 19.74 3.73
N SER A 2 -0.98 18.62 3.19
CA SER A 2 -1.47 17.27 3.51
C SER A 2 -0.86 16.78 4.83
N PHE A 3 -1.70 16.15 5.65
CA PHE A 3 -1.32 15.55 6.93
C PHE A 3 -1.15 14.02 6.76
N PRO A 4 -0.13 13.36 7.32
CA PRO A 4 1.01 13.86 8.10
C PRO A 4 2.32 14.04 7.32
N TYR A 5 3.17 14.97 7.77
CA TYR A 5 4.51 15.20 7.20
C TYR A 5 5.54 14.13 7.63
N ASN A 6 6.55 13.90 6.79
CA ASN A 6 7.75 13.14 7.21
C ASN A 6 8.39 13.81 8.44
N GLY A 7 8.76 12.99 9.41
CA GLY A 7 9.32 13.40 10.69
C GLY A 7 8.28 13.87 11.72
N ALA A 8 7.01 14.05 11.34
CA ALA A 8 6.00 14.58 12.27
C ALA A 8 5.55 13.51 13.28
N TYR A 9 5.42 13.92 14.54
CA TYR A 9 4.79 13.11 15.59
C TYR A 9 3.31 13.43 15.70
N PHE A 10 2.47 12.40 15.79
CA PHE A 10 1.03 12.56 15.87
C PHE A 10 0.37 11.41 16.64
N THR A 11 -0.83 11.68 17.13
CA THR A 11 -1.75 10.66 17.63
C THR A 11 -2.59 10.10 16.48
N PHE A 12 -2.88 8.82 16.51
CA PHE A 12 -3.69 8.16 15.49
C PHE A 12 -4.48 7.00 16.08
N ARG A 13 -5.42 6.47 15.29
CA ARG A 13 -6.09 5.19 15.53
C ARG A 13 -6.13 4.36 14.26
N LEU A 14 -6.22 3.04 14.43
CA LEU A 14 -6.50 2.13 13.32
C LEU A 14 -7.94 2.32 12.81
N ASP A 15 -8.14 2.18 11.51
CA ASP A 15 -9.46 2.11 10.88
C ASP A 15 -9.66 0.69 10.31
N PRO A 16 -10.23 -0.23 11.11
CA PRO A 16 -10.39 -1.62 10.69
C PRO A 16 -11.27 -1.78 9.45
N GLU A 17 -12.34 -0.99 9.33
CA GLU A 17 -13.26 -1.05 8.18
C GLU A 17 -12.54 -0.60 6.91
N ALA A 18 -11.86 0.56 6.92
CA ALA A 18 -11.09 1.02 5.76
C ALA A 18 -9.90 0.11 5.41
N SER A 19 -9.33 -0.57 6.41
CA SER A 19 -8.23 -1.54 6.23
C SER A 19 -8.65 -2.81 5.49
N LEU A 20 -9.93 -3.17 5.58
CA LEU A 20 -10.51 -4.39 5.00
C LEU A 20 -11.55 -4.11 3.92
N GLN A 21 -11.77 -2.83 3.58
CA GLN A 21 -12.76 -2.39 2.59
C GLN A 21 -12.55 -3.01 1.21
N ASP A 22 -11.30 -3.37 0.87
CA ASP A 22 -10.96 -4.01 -0.40
C ASP A 22 -11.50 -5.43 -0.56
N LEU A 23 -11.96 -6.06 0.52
CA LEU A 23 -12.53 -7.40 0.50
C LEU A 23 -14.01 -7.41 0.09
N GLU A 24 -14.71 -6.27 0.21
CA GLU A 24 -16.13 -6.09 -0.18
C GLU A 24 -17.05 -7.20 0.35
N ASP A 25 -16.88 -7.58 1.62
CA ASP A 25 -17.56 -8.72 2.25
C ASP A 25 -18.23 -8.32 3.59
N ASP A 26 -19.50 -8.71 3.76
CA ASP A 26 -20.31 -8.32 4.92
C ASP A 26 -19.83 -8.97 6.23
N GLU A 27 -19.40 -10.24 6.20
CA GLU A 27 -18.88 -10.92 7.39
C GLU A 27 -17.56 -10.27 7.84
N VAL A 28 -16.68 -9.94 6.89
CA VAL A 28 -15.44 -9.20 7.12
C VAL A 28 -15.75 -7.83 7.73
N THR A 29 -16.73 -7.10 7.18
CA THR A 29 -17.13 -5.79 7.68
C THR A 29 -17.66 -5.87 9.11
N LEU A 30 -18.49 -6.88 9.41
CA LEU A 30 -18.98 -7.13 10.77
C LEU A 30 -17.87 -7.52 11.74
N ALA A 31 -16.89 -8.32 11.30
CA ALA A 31 -15.73 -8.69 12.11
C ALA A 31 -14.83 -7.47 12.37
N ALA A 32 -14.59 -6.64 11.36
CA ALA A 32 -13.82 -5.41 11.47
C ALA A 32 -14.42 -4.45 12.52
N ARG A 33 -15.74 -4.28 12.52
CA ARG A 33 -16.47 -3.45 13.52
C ARG A 33 -16.34 -3.93 14.96
N ARG A 34 -15.97 -5.20 15.18
CA ARG A 34 -15.74 -5.74 16.53
C ARG A 34 -14.36 -5.37 17.09
N ILE A 35 -13.42 -4.99 16.22
CA ILE A 35 -12.12 -4.47 16.66
C ILE A 35 -12.38 -3.11 17.29
N THR A 36 -11.89 -2.89 18.51
CA THR A 36 -12.01 -1.61 19.23
C THR A 36 -10.67 -0.88 19.17
N PRO A 37 -10.48 0.06 18.22
CA PRO A 37 -9.19 0.72 18.04
C PRO A 37 -8.87 1.62 19.21
N LYS A 38 -7.64 1.57 19.70
CA LYS A 38 -7.13 2.52 20.69
C LYS A 38 -6.38 3.66 20.00
N VAL A 39 -6.03 4.67 20.80
CA VAL A 39 -5.20 5.79 20.35
C VAL A 39 -3.74 5.44 20.61
N TYR A 40 -2.87 5.74 19.65
CA TYR A 40 -1.43 5.49 19.72
C TYR A 40 -0.67 6.73 19.26
N VAL A 41 0.64 6.77 19.52
CA VAL A 41 1.54 7.83 19.08
C VAL A 41 2.56 7.25 18.10
N ALA A 42 2.78 7.93 16.98
CA ALA A 42 3.78 7.55 15.99
C ALA A 42 4.50 8.77 15.43
N CYS A 43 5.66 8.51 14.81
CA CYS A 43 6.36 9.42 13.92
C CYS A 43 6.31 8.87 12.50
N THR A 44 5.89 9.66 11.52
CA THR A 44 6.07 9.29 10.10
C THR A 44 7.56 9.36 9.78
N THR A 45 8.14 8.28 9.25
CA THR A 45 9.58 8.27 8.96
C THR A 45 9.90 8.28 7.47
N GLN A 46 9.00 7.75 6.64
CA GLN A 46 9.17 7.77 5.19
C GLN A 46 7.82 7.68 4.48
N THR A 47 7.46 8.69 3.69
CA THR A 47 6.35 8.64 2.75
C THR A 47 6.74 7.87 1.48
N ILE A 48 5.82 7.08 0.95
CA ILE A 48 6.01 6.22 -0.23
C ILE A 48 5.10 6.68 -1.35
N GLY A 49 5.70 6.99 -2.50
CA GLY A 49 4.98 7.37 -3.71
C GLY A 49 4.85 8.88 -3.86
N VAL A 50 4.15 9.28 -4.93
CA VAL A 50 3.85 10.69 -5.19
C VAL A 50 2.60 11.07 -4.39
N PRO A 51 2.62 12.19 -3.64
CA PRO A 51 1.43 12.68 -2.95
C PRO A 51 0.26 12.80 -3.93
N GLN A 52 -0.85 12.15 -3.62
CA GLN A 52 -2.10 12.30 -4.38
C GLN A 52 -2.97 13.36 -3.69
N LEU A 53 -3.67 14.19 -4.49
CA LEU A 53 -4.49 15.30 -3.97
C LEU A 53 -5.65 14.80 -3.10
N PRO A 54 -5.75 15.14 -1.81
CA PRO A 54 -6.80 14.63 -0.92
C PRO A 54 -8.23 14.72 -1.51
N PRO A 55 -9.16 13.80 -1.17
CA PRO A 55 -9.02 12.75 -0.16
C PRO A 55 -8.43 11.45 -0.74
N PHE A 56 -7.21 11.11 -0.33
CA PHE A 56 -6.58 9.81 -0.64
C PHE A 56 -5.86 9.23 0.57
N TYR A 57 -5.53 7.94 0.46
CA TYR A 57 -4.59 7.31 1.36
C TYR A 57 -3.17 7.57 0.87
N GLU A 58 -2.32 8.12 1.74
CA GLU A 58 -0.88 8.20 1.50
C GLU A 58 -0.21 7.01 2.17
N THR A 59 0.61 6.26 1.44
CA THR A 59 1.35 5.15 2.04
C THR A 59 2.61 5.69 2.69
N ALA A 60 2.88 5.30 3.93
CA ALA A 60 4.10 5.69 4.63
C ALA A 60 4.58 4.60 5.59
N TYR A 61 5.85 4.65 5.95
CA TYR A 61 6.37 4.00 7.13
C TYR A 61 6.25 4.93 8.33
N MET A 62 5.85 4.36 9.46
CA MET A 62 5.81 5.04 10.74
C MET A 62 6.52 4.23 11.81
N ALA A 63 7.16 4.92 12.76
CA ALA A 63 7.74 4.33 13.96
C ALA A 63 6.83 4.65 15.16
N LEU A 64 6.36 3.61 15.86
CA LEU A 64 5.57 3.82 17.09
C LEU A 64 6.45 4.33 18.23
N VAL A 65 5.87 5.21 19.03
CA VAL A 65 6.47 5.73 20.26
C VAL A 65 5.94 4.95 21.45
N GLN A 66 6.82 4.58 22.37
CA GLN A 66 6.44 4.02 23.66
C GLN A 66 7.23 4.67 24.79
N GLN A 67 6.71 4.57 26.01
CA GLN A 67 7.44 4.96 27.21
C GLN A 67 8.13 3.75 27.84
N GLY A 68 9.39 3.94 28.22
CA GLY A 68 10.25 2.88 28.76
C GLY A 68 10.90 2.03 27.67
N LEU A 69 11.96 1.31 28.08
CA LEU A 69 12.63 0.35 27.22
C LEU A 69 11.69 -0.82 26.88
N PRO A 70 11.71 -1.32 25.63
CA PRO A 70 10.94 -2.51 25.28
C PRO A 70 11.44 -3.71 26.08
N PRO A 71 10.55 -4.65 26.47
CA PRO A 71 10.97 -5.86 27.15
C PRO A 71 11.81 -6.74 26.21
N ASP A 72 12.79 -7.45 26.76
CA ASP A 72 13.47 -8.52 26.03
C ASP A 72 12.47 -9.64 25.71
N LYS A 73 12.47 -10.09 24.45
CA LYS A 73 11.68 -11.24 23.99
C LYS A 73 12.57 -12.18 23.19
N PRO A 74 13.34 -13.06 23.85
CA PRO A 74 14.31 -13.93 23.19
C PRO A 74 13.66 -14.86 22.14
N GLU A 75 12.40 -15.26 22.35
CA GLU A 75 11.61 -16.08 21.42
C GLU A 75 11.29 -15.37 20.10
N GLU A 76 11.22 -14.04 20.11
CA GLU A 76 11.03 -13.19 18.92
C GLU A 76 12.36 -12.60 18.40
N PHE A 77 13.49 -12.95 19.04
CA PHE A 77 14.83 -12.40 18.79
C PHE A 77 14.92 -10.89 19.04
N LEU A 78 14.21 -10.39 20.04
CA LEU A 78 14.17 -8.97 20.37
C LEU A 78 14.98 -8.68 21.63
N GLU A 79 15.92 -7.75 21.47
CA GLU A 79 16.72 -7.20 22.55
C GLU A 79 16.17 -5.81 22.92
N SER A 80 16.08 -5.51 24.21
CA SER A 80 15.58 -4.24 24.76
C SER A 80 16.30 -3.01 24.20
N ARG A 81 17.56 -3.18 23.80
CA ARG A 81 18.40 -2.17 23.15
C ARG A 81 18.04 -1.87 21.69
N MET A 82 17.11 -2.60 21.06
CA MET A 82 16.67 -2.35 19.68
C MET A 82 15.67 -1.19 19.63
N CYS A 83 16.10 -0.05 20.18
CA CYS A 83 15.32 1.16 20.26
C CYS A 83 16.20 2.40 20.13
N VAL A 84 15.56 3.55 19.91
CA VAL A 84 16.22 4.85 19.81
C VAL A 84 15.55 5.80 20.80
N PRO A 85 16.29 6.38 21.77
CA PRO A 85 15.70 7.33 22.71
C PRO A 85 15.22 8.58 21.96
N ILE A 86 14.16 9.22 22.46
CA ILE A 86 13.60 10.45 21.88
C ILE A 86 13.70 11.57 22.92
N ARG A 87 14.17 12.75 22.52
CA ARG A 87 14.29 13.89 23.45
C ARG A 87 12.93 14.20 24.13
N PRO A 88 12.92 14.48 25.45
CA PRO A 88 14.08 14.82 26.30
C PRO A 88 14.91 13.63 26.79
N ASN A 89 14.46 12.39 26.59
CA ASN A 89 15.19 11.21 27.02
C ASN A 89 16.53 11.09 26.28
N THR A 90 17.59 10.85 27.04
CA THR A 90 18.96 10.61 26.54
C THR A 90 19.55 9.30 27.04
N GLN A 91 18.77 8.54 27.82
CA GLN A 91 19.21 7.28 28.39
C GLN A 91 18.98 6.16 27.38
N HIS A 92 20.01 5.36 27.13
CA HIS A 92 19.93 4.11 26.39
C HIS A 92 21.03 3.18 26.91
N PRO A 93 20.79 1.86 27.09
CA PRO A 93 21.78 0.93 27.65
C PRO A 93 23.14 0.96 26.94
N ASP A 94 23.12 1.08 25.62
CA ASP A 94 24.34 1.14 24.78
C ASP A 94 24.84 2.57 24.51
N GLY A 95 24.30 3.59 25.19
CA GLY A 95 24.67 4.99 24.95
C GLY A 95 24.29 5.51 23.56
N ARG A 96 23.22 4.97 22.95
CA ARG A 96 22.73 5.44 21.65
C ARG A 96 22.30 6.90 21.74
N ARG A 97 22.57 7.62 20.65
CA ARG A 97 22.15 9.01 20.47
C ARG A 97 20.62 9.11 20.44
N ALA A 98 20.07 10.09 21.17
CA ALA A 98 18.65 10.41 21.09
C ALA A 98 18.28 11.10 19.77
N ALA A 99 17.13 10.72 19.21
CA ALA A 99 16.52 11.40 18.09
C ALA A 99 16.18 12.84 18.49
N HIS A 100 16.62 13.80 17.67
CA HIS A 100 16.49 15.22 17.96
C HIS A 100 15.20 15.77 17.35
N CYS A 101 14.15 15.89 18.16
CA CYS A 101 12.94 16.62 17.77
C CYS A 101 13.19 18.13 17.89
N CYS A 102 12.71 18.93 16.94
CA CYS A 102 12.80 20.40 17.00
C CYS A 102 12.21 20.95 18.32
N HIS A 103 11.04 20.43 18.70
CA HIS A 103 10.51 20.54 20.06
C HIS A 103 10.52 19.15 20.71
N PRO A 104 11.17 18.97 21.87
CA PRO A 104 11.14 17.71 22.61
C PRO A 104 9.71 17.22 22.85
N LEU A 105 9.53 15.90 22.95
CA LEU A 105 8.24 15.34 23.31
C LEU A 105 7.84 15.80 24.71
N PRO A 106 6.52 15.92 25.01
CA PRO A 106 6.04 16.31 26.32
C PRO A 106 6.34 15.28 27.42
N TRP A 107 6.76 14.06 27.04
CA TRP A 107 7.04 12.96 27.95
C TRP A 107 8.51 12.55 27.94
N ASP A 108 9.06 12.30 29.12
CA ASP A 108 10.38 11.70 29.27
C ASP A 108 10.34 10.17 29.19
N GLY A 109 11.50 9.55 28.95
CA GLY A 109 11.64 8.10 28.82
C GLY A 109 11.01 7.52 27.54
N CYS A 110 10.84 8.32 26.48
CA CYS A 110 10.28 7.86 25.21
C CYS A 110 11.32 7.21 24.30
N TYR A 111 10.88 6.21 23.52
CA TYR A 111 11.70 5.49 22.56
C TYR A 111 10.94 5.17 21.27
N HIS A 112 11.65 5.18 20.14
CA HIS A 112 11.25 4.46 18.92
C HIS A 112 11.69 3.01 19.03
N VAL A 113 10.82 2.05 18.72
CA VAL A 113 11.14 0.62 18.78
C VAL A 113 11.19 0.05 17.39
N ALA A 114 12.30 -0.62 17.02
CA ALA A 114 12.49 -1.19 15.69
C ALA A 114 11.39 -2.20 15.31
N LEU A 115 10.94 -3.03 16.25
CA LEU A 115 9.83 -3.97 16.03
C LEU A 115 8.54 -3.29 15.56
N HIS A 116 8.35 -2.03 15.96
CA HIS A 116 7.12 -1.28 15.72
C HIS A 116 7.27 -0.28 14.56
N HIS A 117 8.23 -0.53 13.66
CA HIS A 117 8.31 0.16 12.39
C HIS A 117 7.35 -0.52 11.41
N THR A 118 6.30 0.18 10.99
CA THR A 118 5.20 -0.42 10.22
C THR A 118 4.83 0.44 9.04
N ARG A 119 4.59 -0.21 7.90
CA ARG A 119 4.01 0.41 6.71
C ARG A 119 2.49 0.52 6.87
N VAL A 120 1.96 1.72 6.64
CA VAL A 120 0.53 2.04 6.80
C VAL A 120 0.01 2.86 5.62
N ARG A 121 -1.30 2.84 5.44
CA ARG A 121 -2.05 3.79 4.62
C ARG A 121 -2.63 4.86 5.52
N ILE A 122 -2.23 6.10 5.35
CA ILE A 122 -2.67 7.21 6.18
C ILE A 122 -3.77 7.96 5.45
N LYS A 123 -4.93 8.09 6.08
CA LYS A 123 -5.99 8.93 5.55
C LYS A 123 -5.52 10.39 5.55
N THR A 124 -5.32 10.96 4.36
CA THR A 124 -4.88 12.36 4.24
C THR A 124 -6.05 13.30 4.44
N GLU A 125 -5.85 14.27 5.32
CA GLU A 125 -6.79 15.37 5.56
C GLU A 125 -6.00 16.68 5.53
N ILE A 126 -6.58 17.73 4.95
CA ILE A 126 -5.99 19.06 5.05
C ILE A 126 -6.29 19.59 6.44
N ARG A 127 -5.25 19.89 7.21
CA ARG A 127 -5.39 20.48 8.55
C ARG A 127 -4.66 21.82 8.62
N PRO A 128 -5.21 22.81 9.35
CA PRO A 128 -4.59 24.12 9.49
C PRO A 128 -3.51 24.17 10.57
N VAL A 129 -3.17 23.02 11.18
CA VAL A 129 -2.22 22.93 12.29
C VAL A 129 -0.98 22.20 11.82
N ASP A 130 0.16 22.87 11.93
CA ASP A 130 1.46 22.28 11.65
C ASP A 130 1.99 21.49 12.87
N PRO A 131 2.78 20.42 12.68
CA PRO A 131 3.29 19.62 13.77
C PRO A 131 4.33 20.40 14.57
N PRO A 132 4.12 20.65 15.89
CA PRO A 132 5.14 21.27 16.72
C PRO A 132 6.29 20.30 16.98
N HIS A 133 6.00 19.02 17.17
CA HIS A 133 7.00 17.97 17.39
C HIS A 133 7.32 17.30 16.05
N SER A 134 8.50 17.56 15.52
CA SER A 134 8.95 16.92 14.29
C SER A 134 10.47 16.66 14.27
N LEU A 135 10.87 15.66 13.51
CA LEU A 135 12.26 15.41 13.13
C LEU A 135 12.59 16.23 11.88
N GLY A 136 13.81 16.77 11.84
CA GLY A 136 14.37 17.32 10.60
C GLY A 136 14.59 16.21 9.55
N PRO A 137 14.88 16.57 8.29
CA PRO A 137 15.18 15.58 7.24
C PRO A 137 16.36 14.68 7.60
N GLY A 138 17.50 15.24 8.04
CA GLY A 138 18.67 14.48 8.47
C GLY A 138 18.37 13.54 9.65
N GLU A 139 17.56 13.99 10.62
CA GLU A 139 17.11 13.16 11.75
C GLU A 139 16.23 12.00 11.31
N SER A 140 15.32 12.24 10.36
CA SER A 140 14.43 11.19 9.83
C SER A 140 15.24 10.10 9.12
N VAL A 141 16.27 10.49 8.35
CA VAL A 141 17.19 9.55 7.69
C VAL A 141 18.01 8.78 8.74
N ALA A 142 18.54 9.46 9.76
CA ALA A 142 19.29 8.81 10.84
C ALA A 142 18.44 7.82 11.62
N LEU A 143 17.20 8.18 11.96
CA LEU A 143 16.26 7.28 12.64
C LEU A 143 16.00 6.03 11.79
N ASN A 144 15.62 6.18 10.51
CA ASN A 144 15.38 5.04 9.63
C ASN A 144 16.60 4.13 9.53
N ALA A 145 17.80 4.68 9.32
CA ALA A 145 19.01 3.87 9.20
C ALA A 145 19.33 3.06 10.47
N VAL A 146 19.07 3.62 11.66
CA VAL A 146 19.25 2.92 12.93
C VAL A 146 18.19 1.84 13.15
N LEU A 147 16.92 2.12 12.82
CA LEU A 147 15.85 1.11 12.93
C LEU A 147 16.08 -0.06 11.96
N GLU A 148 16.57 0.20 10.75
CA GLU A 148 16.97 -0.85 9.81
C GLU A 148 18.16 -1.68 10.31
N ASP A 149 19.14 -1.05 10.98
CA ASP A 149 20.24 -1.79 11.64
C ASP A 149 19.71 -2.72 12.72
N ASP A 150 18.72 -2.29 13.50
CA ASP A 150 18.07 -3.12 14.51
C ASP A 150 17.27 -4.28 13.90
N GLU A 151 16.60 -4.06 12.76
CA GLU A 151 15.95 -5.15 12.03
C GLU A 151 16.98 -6.17 11.50
N ARG A 152 18.08 -5.70 10.90
CA ARG A 152 19.21 -6.56 10.49
C ARG A 152 19.80 -7.32 11.67
N ARG A 153 19.90 -6.68 12.84
CA ARG A 153 20.34 -7.31 14.08
C ARG A 153 19.41 -8.44 14.49
N ARG A 154 18.09 -8.23 14.47
CA ARG A 154 17.08 -9.25 14.78
C ARG A 154 17.20 -10.45 13.83
N GLU A 155 17.37 -10.20 12.53
CA GLU A 155 17.59 -11.26 11.54
C GLU A 155 18.87 -12.05 11.83
N CYS A 156 19.97 -11.35 12.15
CA CYS A 156 21.24 -11.98 12.53
C CYS A 156 21.09 -12.87 13.77
N LEU A 157 20.36 -12.42 14.81
CA LEU A 157 20.07 -13.22 16.00
C LEU A 157 19.30 -14.50 15.65
N ARG A 158 18.28 -14.39 14.81
CA ARG A 158 17.48 -15.52 14.33
C ARG A 158 18.35 -16.54 13.59
N ASP A 159 19.19 -16.07 12.67
CA ASP A 159 20.07 -16.93 11.88
C ASP A 159 21.14 -17.61 12.74
N CYS A 160 21.72 -16.88 13.70
CA CYS A 160 22.71 -17.42 14.63
C CYS A 160 22.09 -18.49 15.53
N ALA A 161 20.88 -18.25 16.06
CA ALA A 161 20.15 -19.22 16.87
C ALA A 161 19.81 -20.48 16.07
N ALA A 162 19.36 -20.34 14.82
CA ALA A 162 19.09 -21.48 13.93
C ALA A 162 20.33 -22.33 13.64
N ARG A 163 21.53 -21.72 13.65
CA ARG A 163 22.82 -22.40 13.44
C ARG A 163 23.48 -22.87 14.74
N GLY A 164 22.97 -22.49 15.91
CA GLY A 164 23.61 -22.75 17.20
C GLY A 164 24.95 -22.01 17.38
N VAL A 165 25.12 -20.84 16.75
CA VAL A 165 26.34 -20.01 16.84
C VAL A 165 26.05 -18.77 17.69
N ALA A 166 27.05 -18.29 18.45
CA ALA A 166 26.92 -17.05 19.20
C ALA A 166 26.82 -15.85 18.23
N PRO A 167 25.83 -14.95 18.40
CA PRO A 167 25.72 -13.78 17.55
C PRO A 167 26.91 -12.82 17.78
N PRO A 168 27.34 -12.06 16.75
CA PRO A 168 28.35 -11.02 16.93
C PRO A 168 27.88 -9.96 17.94
N PRO A 169 28.75 -9.11 18.48
CA PRO A 169 28.31 -7.93 19.25
C PRO A 169 27.47 -7.00 18.35
N ALA A 170 26.52 -6.27 18.93
CA ALA A 170 25.80 -5.27 18.15
C ALA A 170 26.72 -4.08 17.84
N SER A 171 26.60 -3.59 16.61
CA SER A 171 27.30 -2.40 16.13
C SER A 171 26.42 -1.71 15.10
N LEU A 172 26.46 -0.38 15.07
CA LEU A 172 25.83 0.39 14.00
C LEU A 172 26.59 0.19 12.69
N GLY A 173 25.87 0.08 11.59
CA GLY A 173 26.39 0.05 10.24
C GLY A 173 26.94 1.42 9.81
N GLU A 174 27.77 1.40 8.77
CA GLU A 174 28.41 2.61 8.22
C GLU A 174 27.38 3.65 7.74
N MET A 175 26.25 3.18 7.20
CA MET A 175 25.15 4.05 6.77
C MET A 175 24.50 4.79 7.95
N ALA A 176 24.19 4.09 9.04
CA ALA A 176 23.62 4.71 10.23
C ALA A 176 24.59 5.72 10.88
N LEU A 177 25.88 5.39 10.97
CA LEU A 177 26.90 6.31 11.46
C LEU A 177 27.02 7.58 10.60
N SER A 178 26.98 7.42 9.27
CA SER A 178 27.03 8.54 8.32
C SER A 178 25.78 9.43 8.43
N ALA A 179 24.60 8.81 8.52
CA ALA A 179 23.33 9.52 8.70
C ALA A 179 23.28 10.28 10.03
N ILE A 180 23.76 9.66 11.12
CA ILE A 180 23.89 10.33 12.44
C ILE A 180 24.82 11.53 12.35
N LYS A 181 25.96 11.40 11.66
CA LYS A 181 26.90 12.51 11.48
C LYS A 181 26.26 13.67 10.73
N LEU A 182 25.50 13.39 9.66
CA LEU A 182 24.75 14.40 8.91
C LEU A 182 23.69 15.07 9.79
N ALA A 183 22.89 14.27 10.50
CA ALA A 183 21.86 14.78 11.39
C ALA A 183 22.43 15.70 12.49
N ASN A 184 23.61 15.35 13.04
CA ASN A 184 24.33 16.18 14.01
C ASN A 184 24.83 17.51 13.44
N SER A 185 25.12 17.59 12.13
CA SER A 185 25.49 18.87 11.50
C SER A 185 24.28 19.75 11.15
N GLU A 186 23.08 19.18 11.11
CA GLU A 186 21.83 19.83 10.70
C GLU A 186 20.85 20.06 11.86
N VAL A 187 21.33 19.99 13.11
CA VAL A 187 20.47 20.17 14.29
C VAL A 187 19.82 21.55 14.26
N SER A 188 18.48 21.55 14.28
CA SER A 188 17.66 22.75 14.28
C SER A 188 16.50 22.58 15.26
N ASP A 189 16.25 23.61 16.06
CA ASP A 189 15.05 23.72 16.91
C ASP A 189 13.85 24.29 16.14
N ILE A 190 14.06 24.74 14.89
CA ILE A 190 12.99 25.23 14.01
C ILE A 190 12.41 24.02 13.26
N PRO A 191 11.08 23.77 13.35
CA PRO A 191 10.43 22.72 12.58
C PRO A 191 10.69 22.87 11.07
N TYR A 192 10.92 21.75 10.38
CA TYR A 192 11.28 21.76 8.96
C TYR A 192 10.22 22.43 8.07
N TRP A 193 8.93 22.27 8.39
CA TRP A 193 7.84 22.92 7.65
C TRP A 193 7.95 24.45 7.69
N GLN A 194 8.44 25.02 8.80
CA GLN A 194 8.59 26.47 8.95
C GLN A 194 9.77 26.97 8.12
N VAL A 195 10.87 26.20 8.06
CA VAL A 195 11.99 26.48 7.15
C VAL A 195 11.52 26.46 5.71
N ARG A 196 10.77 25.42 5.31
CA ARG A 196 10.21 25.30 3.95
C ARG A 196 9.22 26.40 3.61
N ALA A 197 8.38 26.82 4.55
CA ALA A 197 7.45 27.93 4.33
C ALA A 197 8.20 29.26 4.14
N ALA A 198 9.26 29.49 4.90
CA ALA A 198 10.10 30.68 4.75
C ALA A 198 10.88 30.67 3.42
N GLU A 199 11.39 29.52 2.99
CA GLU A 199 12.06 29.35 1.69
C GLU A 199 11.10 29.64 0.53
N LEU A 200 9.89 29.07 0.54
CA LEU A 200 8.88 29.31 -0.50
C LEU A 200 8.49 30.79 -0.56
N LEU A 201 8.29 31.44 0.59
CA LEU A 201 8.00 32.87 0.65
C LEU A 201 9.17 33.72 0.12
N ALA A 202 10.41 33.30 0.36
CA ALA A 202 11.59 33.99 -0.18
C ALA A 202 11.72 33.80 -1.69
N GLU A 203 11.38 32.62 -2.23
CA GLU A 203 11.31 32.37 -3.67
C GLU A 203 10.25 33.26 -4.33
N ASP A 204 9.04 33.34 -3.76
CA ASP A 204 7.94 34.20 -4.24
C ASP A 204 8.33 35.69 -4.25
N LEU A 205 9.19 36.13 -3.33
CA LEU A 205 9.69 37.52 -3.28
C LEU A 205 10.90 37.76 -4.20
N ALA A 206 11.68 36.72 -4.51
CA ALA A 206 12.90 36.81 -5.30
C ALA A 206 12.63 36.73 -6.81
N ASP A 207 11.50 36.16 -7.21
CA ASP A 207 10.96 36.21 -8.57
C ASP A 207 9.83 37.25 -8.59
N PRO A 208 10.13 38.57 -8.62
CA PRO A 208 9.13 39.56 -8.99
C PRO A 208 8.83 39.28 -10.47
N SER A 209 7.97 38.30 -10.73
CA SER A 209 7.36 38.10 -12.02
C SER A 209 6.94 39.49 -12.48
N ASP A 210 7.59 40.00 -13.53
CA ASP A 210 7.30 41.31 -14.09
C ASP A 210 5.77 41.39 -14.22
N GLU A 211 5.11 42.17 -13.36
CA GLU A 211 3.65 42.35 -13.32
C GLU A 211 3.11 42.97 -14.63
N ASP A 212 3.96 43.11 -15.64
CA ASP A 212 3.68 43.65 -16.97
C ASP A 212 3.30 42.57 -18.01
N ASP A 213 3.42 41.27 -17.72
CA ASP A 213 2.82 40.21 -18.55
C ASP A 213 1.44 39.83 -18.01
N ASP A 214 0.45 40.66 -18.37
CA ASP A 214 -1.00 40.46 -18.25
C ASP A 214 -1.50 39.18 -18.98
N CYS A 215 -0.86 38.03 -18.79
CA CYS A 215 -1.48 36.74 -19.08
C CYS A 215 -2.38 36.36 -17.91
N TYR A 216 -3.40 37.20 -17.67
CA TYR A 216 -4.64 36.72 -17.08
C TYR A 216 -5.09 35.55 -17.94
N MET A 217 -4.79 34.33 -17.50
CA MET A 217 -5.65 33.20 -17.76
C MET A 217 -6.99 33.58 -17.13
N ILE A 218 -7.80 34.35 -17.87
CA ILE A 218 -9.24 34.44 -17.64
C ILE A 218 -9.66 32.98 -17.64
N LEU A 219 -9.83 32.44 -16.44
CA LEU A 219 -10.56 31.20 -16.23
C LEU A 219 -11.95 31.53 -16.73
N ASP A 220 -12.17 31.29 -18.02
CA ASP A 220 -13.44 31.44 -18.68
C ASP A 220 -14.43 30.64 -17.82
N GLU A 221 -15.33 31.35 -17.12
CA GLU A 221 -16.34 30.77 -16.22
C GLU A 221 -17.25 29.76 -16.93
N ASN A 222 -17.09 29.61 -18.25
CA ASN A 222 -17.81 28.68 -19.11
C ASN A 222 -17.00 27.44 -19.52
N TRP A 223 -15.81 27.17 -18.96
CA TRP A 223 -15.09 25.91 -19.18
C TRP A 223 -15.83 24.74 -18.52
N LYS A 224 -16.82 24.20 -19.23
CA LYS A 224 -17.41 22.91 -18.93
C LYS A 224 -16.32 21.85 -19.09
N PRO A 225 -16.13 20.95 -18.10
CA PRO A 225 -15.13 19.90 -18.19
C PRO A 225 -15.51 18.95 -19.33
N SER A 226 -14.90 19.16 -20.50
CA SER A 226 -14.94 18.20 -21.58
C SER A 226 -14.04 17.02 -21.19
N ASN A 227 -14.71 16.00 -20.65
CA ASN A 227 -14.33 14.59 -20.59
C ASN A 227 -12.83 14.26 -20.89
N PRO A 228 -12.01 13.90 -19.91
CA PRO A 228 -10.56 13.66 -20.09
C PRO A 228 -10.19 12.38 -20.86
N TYR A 229 -11.14 11.68 -21.49
CA TYR A 229 -10.88 10.52 -22.36
C TYR A 229 -11.12 10.84 -23.83
N SER A 230 -10.30 11.71 -24.43
CA SER A 230 -10.12 11.77 -25.89
C SER A 230 -8.83 12.50 -26.26
N ARG A 231 -7.68 11.89 -25.98
CA ARG A 231 -6.43 12.24 -26.69
C ARG A 231 -5.46 11.08 -26.75
N ALA A 232 -5.80 10.10 -27.58
CA ALA A 232 -4.82 9.28 -28.27
C ALA A 232 -5.17 9.27 -29.76
N SER A 233 -4.14 9.40 -30.61
CA SER A 233 -4.17 9.31 -32.08
C SER A 233 -4.44 10.61 -32.84
N SER A 234 -3.37 11.39 -33.04
CA SER A 234 -3.18 12.17 -34.27
C SER A 234 -2.28 11.37 -35.21
N TYR A 235 -2.88 10.48 -36.00
CA TYR A 235 -2.33 10.07 -37.29
C TYR A 235 -3.25 10.61 -38.38
N SER A 236 -2.65 11.43 -39.24
CA SER A 236 -3.26 12.00 -40.43
C SER A 236 -3.69 10.90 -41.39
N GLY A 237 -4.97 10.88 -41.75
CA GLY A 237 -5.53 9.95 -42.71
C GLY A 237 -6.76 10.55 -43.37
N ASP A 238 -6.51 11.25 -44.48
CA ASP A 238 -7.46 11.63 -45.52
C ASP A 238 -8.35 10.44 -45.94
N GLY A 239 -9.65 10.67 -46.11
CA GLY A 239 -10.60 9.64 -46.51
C GLY A 239 -12.05 10.08 -46.38
N SER A 240 -12.50 10.90 -47.33
CA SER A 240 -13.90 11.21 -47.63
C SER A 240 -14.74 9.94 -47.82
N TYR A 241 -15.96 9.84 -47.26
CA TYR A 241 -17.19 9.40 -47.95
C TYR A 241 -18.44 9.83 -47.16
N ALA A 242 -19.42 10.37 -47.88
CA ALA A 242 -20.72 10.78 -47.40
C ALA A 242 -21.66 9.60 -47.13
N ALA A 243 -22.57 9.71 -46.15
CA ALA A 243 -23.98 9.30 -46.29
C ALA A 243 -24.82 9.67 -45.07
N SER A 244 -26.05 10.07 -45.37
CA SER A 244 -27.12 10.62 -44.55
C SER A 244 -27.83 9.68 -43.56
N GLY A 245 -28.18 10.21 -42.38
CA GLY A 245 -29.49 10.14 -41.68
C GLY A 245 -29.98 8.80 -41.07
N PRO A 246 -31.17 8.77 -40.43
CA PRO A 246 -31.79 9.76 -39.56
C PRO A 246 -32.20 9.19 -38.17
N ALA A 247 -32.75 10.08 -37.34
CA ALA A 247 -33.35 9.83 -36.03
C ALA A 247 -34.47 8.76 -36.03
N SER A 248 -34.64 8.08 -34.90
CA SER A 248 -35.92 7.45 -34.54
C SER A 248 -36.10 7.41 -33.03
N THR A 249 -37.04 8.23 -32.59
CA THR A 249 -37.75 8.19 -31.30
C THR A 249 -38.77 7.06 -31.32
N HIS A 250 -38.84 6.24 -30.27
CA HIS A 250 -40.08 5.55 -29.91
C HIS A 250 -40.22 5.37 -28.41
N SER A 251 -41.24 6.05 -27.89
CA SER A 251 -41.94 5.80 -26.63
C SER A 251 -42.61 4.42 -26.67
N GLY A 252 -42.69 3.76 -25.52
CA GLY A 252 -43.41 2.49 -25.35
C GLY A 252 -43.68 2.22 -23.88
N ASP A 253 -44.80 2.77 -23.42
CA ASP A 253 -45.51 2.49 -22.18
C ASP A 253 -46.02 1.03 -22.17
N GLY A 254 -46.02 0.36 -21.01
CA GLY A 254 -46.41 -1.05 -20.96
C GLY A 254 -46.32 -1.71 -19.58
N ALA A 255 -47.39 -1.51 -18.80
CA ALA A 255 -48.09 -2.43 -17.90
C ALA A 255 -47.32 -3.43 -17.00
N GLN A 256 -47.70 -3.35 -15.72
CA GLN A 256 -47.54 -4.32 -14.64
C GLN A 256 -47.93 -5.74 -15.04
N ASP A 257 -47.17 -6.71 -14.54
CA ASP A 257 -47.72 -7.95 -13.99
C ASP A 257 -46.85 -8.37 -12.79
N ASP A 258 -47.44 -8.22 -11.61
CA ASP A 258 -46.97 -8.78 -10.35
C ASP A 258 -47.30 -10.28 -10.34
N ASP A 259 -46.30 -11.15 -10.43
CA ASP A 259 -46.44 -12.53 -9.97
C ASP A 259 -45.19 -12.96 -9.20
N ALA A 260 -45.36 -13.01 -7.88
CA ALA A 260 -44.34 -13.35 -6.91
C ALA A 260 -44.12 -14.87 -6.90
N THR A 261 -42.93 -15.29 -7.36
CA THR A 261 -42.39 -16.62 -7.05
C THR A 261 -41.32 -16.47 -5.95
N PRO A 262 -41.57 -16.93 -4.71
CA PRO A 262 -40.59 -16.84 -3.63
C PRO A 262 -39.69 -18.08 -3.66
N ALA A 263 -38.69 -18.09 -4.56
CA ALA A 263 -37.69 -19.17 -4.57
C ALA A 263 -36.34 -18.82 -5.24
N SER A 264 -36.05 -17.54 -5.52
CA SER A 264 -34.83 -17.15 -6.25
C SER A 264 -33.78 -16.39 -5.44
N ASP A 265 -34.04 -16.04 -4.18
CA ASP A 265 -33.06 -15.30 -3.36
C ASP A 265 -31.77 -16.12 -3.11
N ASP A 266 -31.88 -17.44 -2.98
CA ASP A 266 -30.75 -18.29 -2.61
C ASP A 266 -29.70 -18.47 -3.74
N VAL A 267 -30.09 -18.22 -5.00
CA VAL A 267 -29.18 -18.35 -6.16
C VAL A 267 -28.48 -17.02 -6.45
N ALA A 268 -29.14 -15.90 -6.18
CA ALA A 268 -28.58 -14.57 -6.42
C ALA A 268 -27.38 -14.29 -5.50
N ASP A 269 -27.49 -14.63 -4.22
CA ASP A 269 -26.41 -14.46 -3.24
C ASP A 269 -25.18 -15.29 -3.59
N VAL A 270 -25.38 -16.57 -3.95
CA VAL A 270 -24.29 -17.46 -4.40
C VAL A 270 -23.61 -16.91 -5.66
N THR A 271 -24.35 -16.29 -6.57
CA THR A 271 -23.77 -15.76 -7.82
C THR A 271 -22.93 -14.51 -7.58
N ASN A 272 -23.33 -13.64 -6.64
CA ASN A 272 -22.55 -12.47 -6.23
C ASN A 272 -21.26 -12.87 -5.51
N ASP A 273 -21.33 -13.85 -4.59
CA ASP A 273 -20.15 -14.39 -3.90
C ASP A 273 -19.13 -15.02 -4.87
N ILE A 274 -19.63 -15.72 -5.91
CA ILE A 274 -18.79 -16.32 -6.95
C ILE A 274 -18.10 -15.22 -7.78
N LEU A 275 -18.79 -14.15 -8.14
CA LEU A 275 -18.20 -13.03 -8.89
C LEU A 275 -17.16 -12.26 -8.07
N ALA A 276 -17.40 -12.06 -6.77
CA ALA A 276 -16.44 -11.45 -5.85
C ALA A 276 -15.17 -12.31 -5.71
N ALA A 277 -15.34 -13.64 -5.56
CA ALA A 277 -14.24 -14.60 -5.46
C ALA A 277 -13.36 -14.68 -6.72
N ILE A 278 -13.94 -14.46 -7.91
CA ILE A 278 -13.24 -14.48 -9.20
C ILE A 278 -12.48 -13.18 -9.45
N ASN A 279 -12.98 -12.04 -8.97
CA ASN A 279 -12.34 -10.73 -9.12
C ASN A 279 -11.25 -10.45 -8.07
N TYR A 280 -11.06 -11.32 -7.08
CA TYR A 280 -9.98 -11.22 -6.09
C TYR A 280 -8.61 -11.42 -6.74
N GLN A 281 -7.98 -10.32 -7.17
CA GLN A 281 -6.58 -10.26 -7.57
C GLN A 281 -5.71 -10.26 -6.32
N SER A 282 -5.19 -11.43 -5.95
CA SER A 282 -4.28 -11.64 -4.82
C SER A 282 -2.95 -10.86 -4.92
N ASP A 283 -2.61 -10.36 -6.11
CA ASP A 283 -1.22 -10.01 -6.42
C ASP A 283 -0.94 -8.49 -6.51
N LEU A 284 -1.91 -7.61 -6.22
CA LEU A 284 -1.76 -6.18 -6.52
C LEU A 284 -2.24 -5.16 -5.47
N ARG A 285 -2.86 -5.56 -4.35
CA ARG A 285 -3.33 -4.57 -3.35
C ARG A 285 -2.35 -4.40 -2.22
N ASP A 286 -2.00 -3.15 -1.94
CA ASP A 286 -1.29 -2.75 -0.72
C ASP A 286 -2.13 -3.15 0.50
N VAL A 287 -1.81 -4.29 1.12
CA VAL A 287 -2.48 -4.83 2.31
C VAL A 287 -2.14 -4.07 3.59
N SER A 288 -1.44 -2.93 3.48
CA SER A 288 -1.11 -2.11 4.62
C SER A 288 -2.40 -1.64 5.32
N PRO A 289 -2.44 -1.67 6.67
CA PRO A 289 -3.57 -1.20 7.45
C PRO A 289 -3.79 0.30 7.22
N VAL A 290 -5.05 0.72 7.27
CA VAL A 290 -5.44 2.13 7.23
C VAL A 290 -5.43 2.71 8.64
N ILE A 291 -4.79 3.87 8.79
CA ILE A 291 -4.87 4.66 10.01
C ILE A 291 -5.53 6.01 9.76
N VAL A 292 -6.20 6.51 10.80
CA VAL A 292 -6.80 7.84 10.83
C VAL A 292 -6.01 8.69 11.81
N PRO A 293 -5.31 9.72 11.33
CA PRO A 293 -4.65 10.64 12.21
C PRO A 293 -5.64 11.48 13.01
N LEU A 294 -5.32 11.71 14.29
CA LEU A 294 -6.20 12.36 15.24
C LEU A 294 -5.72 13.76 15.61
N SER A 295 -4.45 13.94 15.98
CA SER A 295 -3.93 15.25 16.40
C SER A 295 -2.40 15.30 16.37
N TYR A 296 -1.84 16.49 16.10
CA TYR A 296 -0.43 16.80 16.38
C TYR A 296 -0.19 17.27 17.83
N ASP A 297 -1.25 17.60 18.55
CA ASP A 297 -1.16 17.96 19.96
C ASP A 297 -1.04 16.70 20.81
N LEU A 298 0.21 16.39 21.18
CA LEU A 298 0.56 15.25 22.02
C LEU A 298 0.16 15.48 23.48
N SER A 299 -0.09 16.71 23.93
CA SER A 299 -0.49 16.99 25.31
C SER A 299 -1.87 16.45 25.68
N THR A 300 -2.62 15.97 24.68
CA THR A 300 -3.91 15.29 24.86
C THR A 300 -3.80 13.94 25.57
N LEU A 301 -2.59 13.38 25.70
CA LEU A 301 -2.33 12.12 26.41
C LEU A 301 -1.36 12.36 27.57
N ASP A 302 -1.61 11.72 28.72
CA ASP A 302 -0.71 11.80 29.89
C ASP A 302 0.64 11.11 29.65
N ALA A 303 0.65 10.08 28.80
CA ALA A 303 1.81 9.30 28.38
C ALA A 303 1.51 8.61 27.04
N PRO A 304 2.52 8.23 26.23
CA PRO A 304 2.30 7.48 25.01
C PRO A 304 1.81 6.06 25.36
N PRO A 305 0.65 5.62 24.84
CA PRO A 305 0.13 4.28 25.10
C PRO A 305 1.08 3.19 24.60
N SER A 306 1.05 2.03 25.25
CA SER A 306 1.87 0.90 24.80
C SER A 306 1.48 0.48 23.38
N PRO A 307 2.46 0.35 22.46
CA PRO A 307 2.23 -0.06 21.08
C PRO A 307 1.75 -1.52 20.94
N THR A 308 1.86 -2.34 21.99
CA THR A 308 1.40 -3.74 21.98
C THR A 308 -0.06 -3.85 21.56
N GLY A 309 -0.92 -2.94 22.03
CA GLY A 309 -2.33 -2.93 21.63
C GLY A 309 -2.52 -2.75 20.12
N PHE A 310 -1.67 -1.93 19.48
CA PHE A 310 -1.75 -1.72 18.05
C PHE A 310 -1.34 -2.97 17.29
N MET A 311 -0.29 -3.67 17.76
CA MET A 311 0.15 -4.93 17.16
C MET A 311 -0.93 -6.02 17.27
N GLU A 312 -1.63 -6.10 18.40
CA GLU A 312 -2.80 -6.99 18.59
C GLU A 312 -3.93 -6.66 17.60
N GLU A 313 -4.22 -5.37 17.40
CA GLU A 313 -5.22 -4.92 16.43
C GLU A 313 -4.80 -5.28 14.98
N LEU A 314 -3.51 -5.14 14.63
CA LEU A 314 -2.98 -5.55 13.33
C LEU A 314 -3.08 -7.06 13.12
N GLU A 315 -2.79 -7.85 14.15
CA GLU A 315 -2.97 -9.31 14.10
C GLU A 315 -4.44 -9.69 13.91
N ALA A 316 -5.37 -8.97 14.55
CA ALA A 316 -6.80 -9.17 14.34
C ALA A 316 -7.22 -8.89 12.89
N ILE A 317 -6.74 -7.81 12.27
CA ILE A 317 -6.97 -7.51 10.84
C ILE A 317 -6.42 -8.63 9.95
N ARG A 318 -5.18 -9.08 10.21
CA ARG A 318 -4.57 -10.18 9.44
C ARG A 318 -5.38 -11.47 9.57
N ARG A 319 -5.88 -11.77 10.77
CA ARG A 319 -6.71 -12.96 11.02
C ARG A 319 -8.00 -12.91 10.20
N ILE A 320 -8.72 -11.78 10.21
CA ILE A 320 -9.96 -11.62 9.43
C ILE A 320 -9.68 -11.83 7.93
N ARG A 321 -8.59 -11.25 7.41
CA ARG A 321 -8.21 -11.43 6.01
C ARG A 321 -7.88 -12.89 5.68
N LEU A 322 -7.15 -13.59 6.55
CA LEU A 322 -6.84 -15.01 6.36
C LEU A 322 -8.09 -15.89 6.38
N GLU A 323 -9.04 -15.63 7.28
CA GLU A 323 -10.32 -16.34 7.35
C GLU A 323 -11.15 -16.13 6.06
N TYR A 324 -11.20 -14.90 5.56
CA TYR A 324 -11.83 -14.58 4.27
C TYR A 324 -11.16 -15.34 3.11
N GLU A 325 -9.83 -15.31 3.01
CA GLU A 325 -9.09 -16.02 1.96
C GLU A 325 -9.33 -17.54 2.01
N GLU A 326 -9.48 -18.10 3.21
CA GLU A 326 -9.84 -19.50 3.37
C GLU A 326 -11.27 -19.79 2.91
N ARG A 327 -12.24 -18.95 3.26
CA ARG A 327 -13.63 -19.06 2.78
C ARG A 327 -13.70 -18.99 1.25
N VAL A 328 -13.01 -18.03 0.63
CA VAL A 328 -12.90 -17.91 -0.83
C VAL A 328 -12.26 -19.15 -1.46
N ARG A 329 -11.21 -19.71 -0.84
CA ARG A 329 -10.56 -20.95 -1.32
C ARG A 329 -11.51 -22.14 -1.29
N ARG A 330 -12.27 -22.32 -0.21
CA ARG A 330 -13.28 -23.39 -0.09
C ARG A 330 -14.37 -23.23 -1.14
N LEU A 331 -14.87 -22.01 -1.35
CA LEU A 331 -15.89 -21.72 -2.36
C LEU A 331 -15.38 -22.04 -3.78
N LYS A 332 -14.14 -21.67 -4.11
CA LYS A 332 -13.52 -21.99 -5.42
C LYS A 332 -13.46 -23.49 -5.69
N VAL A 333 -13.15 -24.30 -4.68
CA VAL A 333 -13.11 -25.76 -4.81
C VAL A 333 -14.51 -26.33 -5.05
N GLU A 334 -15.50 -25.84 -4.30
CA GLU A 334 -16.89 -26.29 -4.43
C GLU A 334 -17.51 -25.90 -5.78
N VAL A 335 -17.24 -24.68 -6.26
CA VAL A 335 -17.67 -24.22 -7.59
C VAL A 335 -17.06 -25.11 -8.67
N ARG A 336 -15.75 -25.38 -8.60
CA ARG A 336 -15.07 -26.28 -9.55
C ARG A 336 -15.69 -27.68 -9.54
N ARG A 337 -15.97 -28.22 -8.35
CA ARG A 337 -16.63 -29.53 -8.20
C ARG A 337 -18.00 -29.55 -8.89
N ARG A 338 -18.82 -28.51 -8.70
CA ARG A 338 -20.15 -28.39 -9.34
C ARG A 338 -20.05 -28.21 -10.85
N ASP A 339 -19.08 -27.44 -11.32
CA ASP A 339 -18.82 -27.26 -12.75
C ASP A 339 -18.41 -28.59 -13.39
N ASP A 340 -17.50 -29.35 -12.76
CA ASP A 340 -17.07 -30.66 -13.24
C ASP A 340 -18.25 -31.65 -13.30
N GLU A 341 -19.11 -31.68 -12.28
CA GLU A 341 -20.33 -32.50 -12.24
C GLU A 341 -21.33 -32.09 -13.34
N TYR A 342 -21.53 -30.78 -13.53
CA TYR A 342 -22.38 -30.24 -14.57
C TYR A 342 -21.87 -30.60 -15.97
N MET A 343 -20.56 -30.46 -16.21
CA MET A 343 -19.92 -30.79 -17.48
C MET A 343 -19.99 -32.29 -17.78
N ALA A 344 -19.74 -33.15 -16.78
CA ALA A 344 -19.93 -34.60 -16.92
C ALA A 344 -21.39 -34.95 -17.28
N GLY A 345 -22.37 -34.26 -16.68
CA GLY A 345 -23.80 -34.43 -17.01
C GLY A 345 -24.18 -33.98 -18.43
N ILE A 346 -23.48 -32.98 -19.00
CA ILE A 346 -23.63 -32.62 -20.42
C ILE A 346 -23.05 -33.70 -21.32
N GLU A 347 -21.87 -34.21 -20.99
CA GLU A 347 -21.20 -35.25 -21.77
C GLU A 347 -22.02 -36.54 -21.79
N ALA A 348 -22.54 -36.97 -20.64
CA ALA A 348 -23.43 -38.14 -20.54
C ALA A 348 -24.64 -38.02 -21.47
N ARG A 349 -25.38 -36.90 -21.43
CA ARG A 349 -26.55 -36.66 -22.29
C ARG A 349 -26.20 -36.61 -23.78
N ARG A 350 -25.01 -36.11 -24.14
CA ARG A 350 -24.53 -36.13 -25.53
C ARG A 350 -24.25 -37.56 -26.00
N THR A 351 -23.62 -38.38 -25.17
CA THR A 351 -23.35 -39.78 -25.50
C THR A 351 -24.63 -40.60 -25.64
N GLU A 352 -25.62 -40.38 -24.76
CA GLU A 352 -26.95 -40.99 -24.86
C GLU A 352 -27.66 -40.58 -26.16
N SER A 353 -27.68 -39.29 -26.48
CA SER A 353 -28.31 -38.79 -27.72
C SER A 353 -27.65 -39.35 -28.99
N ALA A 354 -26.32 -39.48 -28.99
CA ALA A 354 -25.58 -40.10 -30.09
C ALA A 354 -25.90 -41.60 -30.23
N SER A 355 -26.06 -42.32 -29.11
CA SER A 355 -26.46 -43.73 -29.12
C SER A 355 -27.87 -43.94 -29.68
N VAL A 356 -28.82 -43.04 -29.36
CA VAL A 356 -30.19 -43.09 -29.88
C VAL A 356 -30.23 -42.81 -31.39
N GLN A 357 -29.44 -41.85 -31.88
CA GLN A 357 -29.33 -41.59 -33.32
C GLN A 357 -28.69 -42.76 -34.08
N ALA A 358 -27.66 -43.41 -33.53
CA ALA A 358 -27.02 -44.56 -34.18
C ALA A 358 -27.94 -45.79 -34.34
N LEU A 359 -28.97 -45.91 -33.47
CA LEU A 359 -29.96 -46.99 -33.53
C LEU A 359 -31.14 -46.67 -34.47
N SER A 360 -31.26 -45.44 -34.98
CA SER A 360 -32.22 -45.12 -36.03
C SER A 360 -31.75 -45.65 -37.39
N VAL A 361 -32.26 -46.84 -37.75
CA VAL A 361 -32.04 -47.50 -39.04
C VAL A 361 -32.52 -46.61 -40.19
N PRO A 362 -31.77 -46.48 -41.30
CA PRO A 362 -32.22 -45.71 -42.46
C PRO A 362 -33.44 -46.39 -43.10
N ILE A 363 -34.62 -45.87 -42.84
CA ILE A 363 -35.82 -46.17 -43.63
C ILE A 363 -35.79 -45.25 -44.86
N ALA A 364 -35.90 -45.88 -46.03
CA ALA A 364 -35.72 -45.32 -47.37
C ALA A 364 -36.53 -44.03 -47.66
N PRO A 365 -36.12 -43.21 -48.65
CA PRO A 365 -36.65 -41.87 -48.84
C PRO A 365 -38.02 -41.89 -49.55
N SER A 366 -39.01 -41.25 -48.93
CA SER A 366 -40.17 -40.71 -49.66
C SER A 366 -40.53 -39.32 -49.12
N MET A 367 -40.41 -38.33 -50.01
CA MET A 367 -40.96 -36.97 -49.93
C MET A 367 -42.43 -36.96 -49.42
N PRO A 368 -42.95 -35.89 -48.76
CA PRO A 368 -42.82 -34.50 -49.23
C PRO A 368 -42.56 -33.42 -48.16
N THR A 369 -42.23 -32.25 -48.70
CA THR A 369 -42.14 -30.91 -48.12
C THR A 369 -43.22 -30.59 -47.10
N ARG A 370 -42.80 -30.24 -45.87
CA ARG A 370 -43.62 -29.41 -44.98
C ARG A 370 -42.72 -28.54 -44.09
N GLU A 371 -42.75 -27.25 -44.39
CA GLU A 371 -42.14 -26.19 -43.58
C GLU A 371 -42.70 -26.24 -42.16
N SER A 372 -41.82 -26.36 -41.16
CA SER A 372 -42.18 -26.13 -39.76
C SER A 372 -41.25 -25.07 -39.18
N LYS A 373 -41.85 -23.90 -38.96
CA LYS A 373 -41.31 -22.79 -38.18
C LYS A 373 -41.07 -23.26 -36.75
N TRP A 374 -39.82 -23.31 -36.32
CA TRP A 374 -39.46 -23.36 -34.91
C TRP A 374 -39.09 -21.95 -34.46
N SER A 375 -39.87 -21.43 -33.52
CA SER A 375 -39.60 -20.18 -32.82
C SER A 375 -38.43 -20.40 -31.86
N ILE A 376 -37.32 -19.71 -32.11
CA ILE A 376 -36.17 -19.67 -31.21
C ILE A 376 -36.57 -18.77 -30.03
N THR A 377 -36.86 -19.36 -28.88
CA THR A 377 -36.81 -18.65 -27.59
C THR A 377 -35.35 -18.48 -27.22
N THR A 378 -34.83 -17.30 -27.52
CA THR A 378 -33.59 -16.75 -26.98
C THR A 378 -33.67 -16.63 -25.47
N GLY A 379 -32.66 -17.17 -24.77
CA GLY A 379 -32.37 -16.74 -23.40
C GLY A 379 -31.83 -17.85 -22.51
N PHE A 380 -30.59 -18.32 -22.76
CA PHE A 380 -29.63 -18.67 -21.70
C PHE A 380 -28.29 -18.98 -22.38
N VAL A 381 -27.38 -18.01 -22.34
CA VAL A 381 -26.01 -18.19 -22.85
C VAL A 381 -25.20 -18.90 -21.75
N PRO A 382 -24.53 -20.03 -22.05
CA PRO A 382 -23.62 -20.66 -21.09
C PRO A 382 -22.47 -19.71 -20.76
N ILE A 383 -22.30 -19.39 -19.47
CA ILE A 383 -21.25 -18.52 -18.92
C ILE A 383 -19.83 -19.00 -19.36
N ALA A 384 -19.68 -20.29 -19.67
CA ALA A 384 -18.43 -20.96 -20.05
C ALA A 384 -17.70 -20.36 -21.27
N ASN A 385 -18.40 -19.82 -22.28
CA ASN A 385 -17.73 -19.35 -23.51
C ASN A 385 -17.12 -17.95 -23.37
N LYS A 386 -17.54 -17.16 -22.39
CA LYS A 386 -16.92 -15.84 -22.08
C LYS A 386 -15.74 -15.97 -21.10
N LEU A 387 -15.65 -17.12 -20.42
CA LEU A 387 -14.61 -17.46 -19.42
C LEU A 387 -13.31 -17.95 -20.06
N LYS A 388 -13.39 -18.76 -21.13
CA LYS A 388 -12.19 -19.35 -21.77
C LYS A 388 -11.31 -18.31 -22.48
N SER A 389 -11.91 -17.31 -23.14
CA SER A 389 -11.16 -16.25 -23.83
C SER A 389 -10.47 -15.25 -22.88
N ARG A 390 -10.87 -15.18 -21.61
CA ARG A 390 -10.25 -14.32 -20.60
C ARG A 390 -9.15 -15.02 -19.79
N LEU A 391 -9.25 -16.33 -19.61
CA LEU A 391 -8.20 -17.11 -18.94
C LEU A 391 -6.95 -17.29 -19.84
N ASP A 392 -7.15 -17.45 -21.16
CA ASP A 392 -6.04 -17.59 -22.12
C ASP A 392 -5.29 -16.26 -22.39
N SER A 393 -5.86 -15.10 -22.02
CA SER A 393 -5.19 -13.80 -22.09
C SER A 393 -4.25 -13.50 -20.90
N VAL A 394 -4.26 -14.34 -19.86
CA VAL A 394 -3.38 -14.22 -18.68
C VAL A 394 -2.16 -15.13 -18.87
N SER A 395 -1.41 -14.88 -19.93
CA SER A 395 -0.04 -15.38 -20.05
C SER A 395 0.86 -14.48 -19.21
N ALA A 396 1.59 -15.08 -18.28
CA ALA A 396 2.43 -14.43 -17.28
C ALA A 396 3.28 -13.28 -17.87
N PRO A 397 3.39 -12.11 -17.19
CA PRO A 397 4.42 -11.16 -17.54
C PRO A 397 5.78 -11.80 -17.24
N LYS A 398 6.53 -12.11 -18.31
CA LYS A 398 7.98 -12.29 -18.19
C LYS A 398 8.55 -10.96 -17.71
N VAL A 399 8.75 -10.84 -16.40
CA VAL A 399 9.56 -9.76 -15.80
C VAL A 399 10.98 -10.00 -16.29
N LEU A 400 11.33 -9.35 -17.41
CA LEU A 400 12.69 -9.24 -17.86
C LEU A 400 13.38 -8.28 -16.88
N LEU A 401 14.06 -8.83 -15.89
CA LEU A 401 15.00 -8.11 -15.04
C LEU A 401 16.13 -7.57 -15.94
N VAL A 402 15.96 -6.35 -16.45
CA VAL A 402 17.04 -5.61 -17.10
C VAL A 402 17.98 -5.15 -15.99
N VAL A 403 18.91 -6.03 -15.60
CA VAL A 403 20.07 -5.66 -14.79
C VAL A 403 20.93 -4.75 -15.66
N LYS A 404 20.74 -3.44 -15.54
CA LYS A 404 21.61 -2.43 -16.13
C LYS A 404 22.94 -2.48 -15.36
N ARG A 405 23.85 -3.33 -15.83
CA ARG A 405 25.23 -3.43 -15.36
C ARG A 405 25.95 -2.13 -15.79
N ILE A 406 25.94 -1.12 -14.92
CA ILE A 406 26.77 0.08 -15.10
C ILE A 406 28.22 -0.38 -14.98
N THR A 407 28.83 -0.64 -16.12
CA THR A 407 30.25 -0.96 -16.23
C THR A 407 30.98 0.37 -16.33
N ILE A 408 31.46 0.89 -15.20
CA ILE A 408 32.41 2.01 -15.21
C ILE A 408 33.76 1.44 -15.66
N LYS A 409 34.02 1.52 -16.96
CA LYS A 409 35.36 1.29 -17.52
C LYS A 409 36.07 2.64 -17.65
N GLY A 410 37.04 2.83 -16.76
CA GLY A 410 38.32 3.44 -17.09
C GLY A 410 38.38 4.96 -17.20
N GLN A 411 38.94 5.59 -16.18
CA GLN A 411 40.21 6.31 -16.38
C GLN A 411 41.18 6.00 -15.25
N THR A 412 42.21 5.24 -15.63
CA THR A 412 43.53 5.19 -15.01
C THR A 412 44.21 6.54 -15.19
N LYS A 413 44.67 7.16 -14.10
CA LYS A 413 45.88 7.99 -14.13
C LYS A 413 46.78 7.61 -12.96
N GLU A 414 47.83 6.89 -13.36
CA GLU A 414 49.21 6.95 -12.88
C GLU A 414 49.48 7.62 -11.54
N THR A 415 49.91 6.77 -10.61
CA THR A 415 50.95 7.00 -9.62
C THR A 415 52.26 7.53 -10.24
N GLN A 416 52.78 8.64 -9.72
CA GLN A 416 54.20 8.93 -9.43
C GLN A 416 54.19 9.81 -8.18
N GLY A 417 54.71 9.35 -7.03
CA GLY A 417 56.06 9.64 -6.53
C GLY A 417 56.15 11.11 -6.09
N VAL A 418 56.43 11.48 -4.83
CA VAL A 418 57.78 11.49 -4.25
C VAL A 418 57.69 11.81 -2.74
N ASP A 419 58.49 11.06 -1.97
CA ASP A 419 59.17 11.31 -0.68
C ASP A 419 58.47 11.95 0.55
N ALA A 420 58.39 11.09 1.58
CA ALA A 420 59.11 11.20 2.85
C ALA A 420 59.31 12.60 3.48
N PHE A 421 58.73 12.79 4.67
CA PHE A 421 59.48 13.38 5.79
C PHE A 421 59.06 12.74 7.11
N VAL A 422 60.07 12.19 7.78
CA VAL A 422 60.08 11.70 9.16
C VAL A 422 60.12 12.90 10.10
N ARG A 423 59.30 12.91 11.16
CA ARG A 423 59.75 13.40 12.47
C ARG A 423 58.96 12.77 13.60
N LEU A 424 59.61 11.80 14.24
CA LEU A 424 59.44 11.47 15.65
C LEU A 424 59.82 12.69 16.50
N GLU A 425 59.00 13.04 17.47
CA GLU A 425 59.50 13.49 18.77
C GLU A 425 58.49 13.15 19.86
N ALA A 426 59.04 12.60 20.94
CA ALA A 426 58.37 12.04 22.09
C ALA A 426 58.47 12.99 23.30
N GLN A 427 57.77 12.59 24.36
CA GLN A 427 57.99 12.90 25.78
C GLN A 427 57.24 14.07 26.46
N GLU A 428 56.40 13.63 27.40
CA GLU A 428 56.36 13.98 28.83
C GLU A 428 56.09 15.44 29.26
N ALA A 429 55.01 15.61 30.04
CA ALA A 429 55.10 16.21 31.37
C ALA A 429 53.88 15.85 32.23
N LEU A 430 54.14 15.02 33.24
CA LEU A 430 53.32 14.79 34.43
C LEU A 430 53.69 15.83 35.50
N GLY A 431 52.68 16.36 36.19
CA GLY A 431 52.75 16.80 37.59
C GLY A 431 52.88 18.31 37.85
N PRO A 432 52.71 18.74 39.11
CA PRO A 432 52.30 18.00 40.31
C PRO A 432 50.80 18.02 40.62
#